data_AF-A0A2K9EHR1-F1
#
_entry.id   AF-A0A2K9EHR1-F1
#
_cell.length_a   1.000
_cell.length_b   1.000
_cell.length_c   1.000
_cell.angle_alpha   90.00
_cell.angle_beta   90.00
_cell.angle_gamma   90.00
#
_symmetry.space_group_name_H-M   'P 1'
#
loop_
_entity.id
_entity.type
_entity.pdbx_description
1 polymer ?
#
loop_
_entity_poly.entity_id
_entity_poly.type
_entity_poly.pdbx_seq_one_letter_code
_entity_poly.pdbx_strand_id
1 'polypeptide(L)'
;MERKNIIGREMGAMKKKSLIMLAIVFLLITTCFACFVYSEQFMYGDVDGNGMVNSADYALVQRYIMGIEDSFSYRYGIEAADVSGDGLIDSNDSALLIRYVLDVISEFPASQKPTPMPTPTPKQTGNVTYTIVKAQNPTQDQLDAYRRIEQAMETAVYYYNTYTTITKHITVLYEPSVPTADGNINGTIRFGNKSYMNHVTAMHEIAHTVGVGTSGAWRNLIVNGVYVGKHATEELRAITGDSNAVLKGDGQHFWPYGLNYVHEAESEEDLINHCRIVNAMKKDGI
;
A
#
# COMPACT_ATOMS: atom_id res chain seq x y z
N MET A 1 -61.75 -7.36 37.25
CA MET A 1 -61.75 -7.13 35.79
C MET A 1 -60.38 -6.64 35.25
N GLU A 2 -59.40 -6.40 36.11
CA GLU A 2 -58.15 -5.67 35.76
C GLU A 2 -56.97 -6.55 35.29
N ARG A 3 -56.86 -7.80 35.76
CA ARG A 3 -55.71 -8.67 35.44
C ARG A 3 -55.67 -9.15 33.98
N LYS A 4 -56.81 -9.23 33.27
CA LYS A 4 -56.86 -9.66 31.86
C LYS A 4 -56.32 -8.60 30.89
N ASN A 5 -56.40 -7.31 31.25
CA ASN A 5 -55.94 -6.22 30.39
C ASN A 5 -54.42 -6.02 30.44
N ILE A 6 -53.77 -6.36 31.56
CA ILE A 6 -52.32 -6.24 31.74
C ILE A 6 -51.60 -7.29 30.88
N ILE A 7 -52.06 -8.55 30.92
CA ILE A 7 -51.47 -9.66 30.18
C ILE A 7 -51.57 -9.43 28.65
N GLY A 8 -52.71 -8.93 28.16
CA GLY A 8 -52.88 -8.60 26.74
C GLY A 8 -51.95 -7.46 26.26
N ARG A 9 -51.70 -6.47 27.12
CA ARG A 9 -50.82 -5.33 26.82
C ARG A 9 -49.34 -5.74 26.84
N GLU A 10 -48.94 -6.61 27.74
CA GLU A 10 -47.58 -7.17 27.81
C GLU A 10 -47.28 -8.15 26.66
N MET A 11 -48.24 -9.02 26.30
CA MET A 11 -48.10 -9.91 25.15
C MET A 11 -48.01 -9.15 23.82
N GLY A 12 -48.76 -8.05 23.67
CA GLY A 12 -48.66 -7.16 22.51
C GLY A 12 -47.31 -6.44 22.42
N ALA A 13 -46.76 -6.02 23.57
CA ALA A 13 -45.44 -5.41 23.65
C ALA A 13 -44.31 -6.41 23.36
N MET A 14 -44.41 -7.66 23.83
CA MET A 14 -43.42 -8.71 23.52
C MET A 14 -43.41 -9.10 22.04
N LYS A 15 -44.58 -9.23 21.39
CA LYS A 15 -44.64 -9.53 19.95
C LYS A 15 -44.05 -8.41 19.09
N LYS A 16 -44.28 -7.13 19.45
CA LYS A 16 -43.65 -5.98 18.77
C LYS A 16 -42.13 -5.93 18.97
N LYS A 17 -41.63 -6.20 20.19
CA LYS A 17 -40.18 -6.27 20.46
C LYS A 17 -39.50 -7.42 19.70
N SER A 18 -40.16 -8.57 19.59
CA SER A 18 -39.67 -9.72 18.82
C SER A 18 -39.64 -9.45 17.30
N LEU A 19 -40.65 -8.77 16.74
CA LEU A 19 -40.65 -8.36 15.33
C LEU A 19 -39.56 -7.32 15.02
N ILE A 20 -39.34 -6.35 15.91
CA ILE A 20 -38.30 -5.33 15.77
C ILE A 20 -36.90 -5.97 15.88
N MET A 21 -36.71 -6.92 16.81
CA MET A 21 -35.46 -7.66 16.93
C MET A 21 -35.18 -8.51 15.68
N LEU A 22 -36.19 -9.15 15.08
CA LEU A 22 -36.04 -9.93 13.85
C LEU A 22 -35.70 -9.04 12.63
N ALA A 23 -36.28 -7.84 12.54
CA ALA A 23 -35.96 -6.87 11.49
C ALA A 23 -34.55 -6.27 11.64
N ILE A 24 -34.08 -6.03 12.87
CA ILE A 24 -32.71 -5.57 13.15
C ILE A 24 -31.69 -6.67 12.82
N VAL A 25 -31.99 -7.93 13.13
CA VAL A 25 -31.13 -9.07 12.77
C VAL A 25 -31.09 -9.27 11.25
N PHE A 26 -32.21 -9.08 10.53
CA PHE A 26 -32.23 -9.13 9.06
C PHE A 26 -31.49 -7.95 8.41
N LEU A 27 -31.54 -6.75 9.01
CA LEU A 27 -30.77 -5.57 8.60
C LEU A 27 -29.25 -5.74 8.88
N LEU A 28 -28.88 -6.44 9.96
CA LEU A 28 -27.49 -6.76 10.29
C LEU A 28 -26.92 -7.91 9.44
N ILE A 29 -27.75 -8.84 8.99
CA ILE A 29 -27.32 -9.94 8.10
C ILE A 29 -27.17 -9.45 6.65
N THR A 30 -27.95 -8.47 6.22
CA THR A 30 -27.84 -7.87 4.87
C THR A 30 -26.64 -6.93 4.73
N THR A 31 -26.20 -6.25 5.81
CA THR A 31 -24.94 -5.47 5.80
C THR A 31 -23.70 -6.33 5.92
N CYS A 32 -23.81 -7.59 6.38
CA CYS A 32 -22.69 -8.52 6.51
C CYS A 32 -22.34 -9.25 5.18
N PHE A 33 -23.17 -9.12 4.14
CA PHE A 33 -23.00 -9.82 2.85
C PHE A 33 -22.61 -8.94 1.66
N ALA A 34 -22.31 -7.66 1.89
CA ALA A 34 -21.59 -6.83 0.94
C ALA A 34 -20.18 -6.54 1.48
N CYS A 35 -19.47 -7.59 1.89
CA CYS A 35 -18.02 -7.55 1.75
C CYS A 35 -17.76 -7.54 0.25
N PHE A 36 -17.82 -6.36 -0.36
CA PHE A 36 -17.19 -6.17 -1.66
C PHE A 36 -15.73 -6.48 -1.42
N VAL A 37 -15.35 -7.71 -1.74
CA VAL A 37 -14.00 -7.99 -2.18
C VAL A 37 -13.88 -7.22 -3.50
N TYR A 38 -13.62 -5.92 -3.42
CA TYR A 38 -13.06 -5.21 -4.55
C TYR A 38 -11.69 -5.83 -4.75
N SER A 39 -11.63 -6.80 -5.66
CA SER A 39 -10.38 -7.09 -6.34
C SER A 39 -9.94 -5.75 -6.90
N GLU A 40 -8.77 -5.26 -6.50
CA GLU A 40 -8.11 -4.12 -7.14
C GLU A 40 -7.76 -4.48 -8.58
N GLN A 41 -8.78 -4.56 -9.42
CA GLN A 41 -8.65 -4.85 -10.82
C GLN A 41 -8.24 -3.55 -11.47
N PHE A 42 -6.99 -3.50 -11.90
CA PHE A 42 -6.47 -2.44 -12.75
C PHE A 42 -7.44 -2.13 -13.90
N MET A 43 -7.78 -0.86 -14.06
CA MET A 43 -8.65 -0.36 -15.12
C MET A 43 -8.08 0.95 -15.65
N TYR A 44 -7.85 1.04 -16.96
CA TYR A 44 -7.51 2.30 -17.60
C TYR A 44 -8.61 3.34 -17.35
N GLY A 45 -8.21 4.52 -16.90
CA GLY A 45 -9.06 5.64 -16.55
C GLY A 45 -9.55 5.66 -15.09
N ASP A 46 -9.36 4.59 -14.32
CA ASP A 46 -9.69 4.53 -12.88
C ASP A 46 -8.47 4.95 -12.07
N VAL A 47 -8.32 6.26 -11.87
CA VAL A 47 -7.10 6.89 -11.34
C VAL A 47 -7.14 6.95 -9.81
N ASP A 48 -8.33 6.88 -9.21
CA ASP A 48 -8.50 6.77 -7.76
C ASP A 48 -8.72 5.33 -7.26
N GLY A 49 -8.85 4.35 -8.17
CA GLY A 49 -8.95 2.92 -7.86
C GLY A 49 -10.31 2.50 -7.30
N ASN A 50 -11.35 3.32 -7.49
CA ASN A 50 -12.69 3.05 -6.97
C ASN A 50 -13.50 2.07 -7.85
N GLY A 51 -12.94 1.62 -8.97
CA GLY A 51 -13.55 0.72 -9.94
C GLY A 51 -14.46 1.40 -10.98
N MET A 52 -14.51 2.74 -11.01
CA MET A 52 -15.38 3.51 -11.89
C MET A 52 -14.63 4.68 -12.54
N VAL A 53 -14.49 4.64 -13.87
CA VAL A 53 -13.96 5.78 -14.64
C VAL A 53 -15.01 6.90 -14.72
N ASN A 54 -14.76 8.02 -14.05
CA ASN A 54 -15.70 9.14 -13.99
C ASN A 54 -15.00 10.51 -13.93
N SER A 55 -15.76 11.58 -13.64
CA SER A 55 -15.23 12.95 -13.60
C SER A 55 -14.23 13.20 -12.46
N ALA A 56 -14.23 12.36 -11.42
CA ALA A 56 -13.24 12.41 -10.35
C ALA A 56 -11.84 12.07 -10.87
N ASP A 57 -11.71 11.02 -11.68
CA ASP A 57 -10.45 10.59 -12.30
C ASP A 57 -9.92 11.67 -13.24
N TYR A 58 -10.79 12.23 -14.09
CA TYR A 58 -10.46 13.38 -14.93
C TYR A 58 -9.89 14.55 -14.11
N ALA A 59 -10.50 14.86 -12.95
CA ALA A 59 -10.05 15.94 -12.09
C ALA A 59 -8.71 15.64 -11.40
N LEU A 60 -8.39 14.37 -11.14
CA LEU A 60 -7.09 13.96 -10.63
C LEU A 60 -6.01 14.10 -11.70
N VAL A 61 -6.26 13.61 -12.91
CA VAL A 61 -5.33 13.75 -14.04
C VAL A 61 -5.07 15.22 -14.36
N GLN A 62 -6.10 16.07 -14.35
CA GLN A 62 -5.93 17.52 -14.52
C GLN A 62 -5.04 18.15 -13.44
N ARG A 63 -5.22 17.77 -12.18
CA ARG A 63 -4.37 18.24 -11.07
C ARG A 63 -2.93 17.78 -11.24
N TYR A 64 -2.73 16.55 -11.71
CA TYR A 64 -1.42 16.00 -12.02
C TYR A 64 -0.72 16.78 -13.12
N ILE A 65 -1.39 17.01 -14.26
CA ILE A 65 -0.86 17.80 -15.38
C ILE A 65 -0.51 19.23 -14.97
N MET A 66 -1.29 19.83 -14.07
CA MET A 66 -1.04 21.17 -13.55
C MET A 66 0.08 21.24 -12.49
N GLY A 67 0.66 20.11 -12.08
CA GLY A 67 1.65 20.05 -11.00
C GLY A 67 1.06 20.42 -9.62
N ILE A 68 -0.25 20.26 -9.45
CA ILE A 68 -0.93 20.41 -8.15
C ILE A 68 -0.74 19.14 -7.31
N GLU A 69 -0.77 17.98 -7.97
CA GLU A 69 -0.48 16.68 -7.38
C GLU A 69 0.64 16.00 -8.16
N ASP A 70 1.72 15.60 -7.49
CA ASP A 70 2.87 14.96 -8.16
C ASP A 70 2.71 13.43 -8.28
N SER A 71 1.60 12.87 -7.78
CA SER A 71 1.33 11.43 -7.74
C SER A 71 -0.16 11.15 -7.45
N PHE A 72 -0.62 9.94 -7.75
CA PHE A 72 -1.98 9.48 -7.47
C PHE A 72 -2.06 8.62 -6.22
N SER A 73 -3.28 8.50 -5.65
CA SER A 73 -3.47 7.68 -4.45
C SER A 73 -3.50 6.20 -4.71
N TYR A 74 -4.04 5.84 -5.86
CA TYR A 74 -4.09 4.46 -6.31
C TYR A 74 -2.73 4.02 -6.80
N ARG A 75 -2.28 2.83 -6.40
CA ARG A 75 -0.98 2.27 -6.81
C ARG A 75 -0.81 2.10 -8.31
N TYR A 76 -1.91 1.95 -9.05
CA TYR A 76 -1.92 1.91 -10.51
C TYR A 76 -2.41 3.23 -11.11
N GLY A 77 -2.48 4.32 -10.33
CA GLY A 77 -3.07 5.57 -10.80
C GLY A 77 -2.28 6.20 -11.95
N ILE A 78 -0.96 6.01 -11.99
CA ILE A 78 -0.11 6.52 -13.07
C ILE A 78 -0.42 5.75 -14.36
N GLU A 79 -0.43 4.42 -14.28
CA GLU A 79 -0.76 3.52 -15.39
C GLU A 79 -2.22 3.65 -15.83
N ALA A 80 -3.14 3.90 -14.91
CA ALA A 80 -4.55 4.13 -15.19
C ALA A 80 -4.77 5.52 -15.82
N ALA A 81 -3.94 6.51 -15.50
CA ALA A 81 -4.01 7.84 -16.08
C ALA A 81 -3.47 7.90 -17.52
N ASP A 82 -2.48 7.09 -17.90
CA ASP A 82 -1.97 6.95 -19.28
C ASP A 82 -2.94 6.14 -20.15
N VAL A 83 -4.09 6.74 -20.44
CA VAL A 83 -5.16 6.12 -21.25
C VAL A 83 -4.86 6.16 -22.75
N SER A 84 -3.92 6.98 -23.19
CA SER A 84 -3.38 6.96 -24.55
C SER A 84 -2.40 5.79 -24.77
N GLY A 85 -1.71 5.40 -23.70
CA GLY A 85 -0.71 4.35 -23.63
C GLY A 85 0.66 4.79 -24.15
N ASP A 86 0.91 6.09 -24.34
CA ASP A 86 2.17 6.59 -24.91
C ASP A 86 3.29 6.76 -23.87
N GLY A 87 3.02 6.44 -22.61
CA GLY A 87 3.96 6.51 -21.48
C GLY A 87 4.05 7.89 -20.85
N LEU A 88 3.24 8.85 -21.28
CA LEU A 88 3.12 10.18 -20.69
C LEU A 88 1.72 10.37 -20.11
N ILE A 89 1.60 11.21 -19.09
CA ILE A 89 0.29 11.67 -18.59
C ILE A 89 0.17 13.14 -18.93
N ASP A 90 -0.58 13.45 -19.98
CA ASP A 90 -0.69 14.81 -20.47
C ASP A 90 -2.11 15.19 -20.92
N SER A 91 -2.23 16.35 -21.58
CA SER A 91 -3.52 16.86 -22.06
C SER A 91 -4.28 15.92 -23.00
N ASN A 92 -3.57 15.00 -23.67
CA ASN A 92 -4.14 13.97 -24.53
C ASN A 92 -4.94 12.95 -23.71
N ASP A 93 -4.39 12.45 -22.60
CA ASP A 93 -5.07 11.52 -21.69
C ASP A 93 -6.30 12.15 -21.08
N SER A 94 -6.19 13.41 -20.67
CA SER A 94 -7.33 14.14 -20.14
C SER A 94 -8.45 14.32 -21.16
N ALA A 95 -8.12 14.56 -22.44
CA ALA A 95 -9.08 14.65 -23.53
C ALA A 95 -9.76 13.29 -23.82
N LEU A 96 -9.03 12.18 -23.65
CA LEU A 96 -9.59 10.83 -23.78
C LEU A 96 -10.51 10.49 -22.60
N LEU A 97 -10.10 10.79 -21.37
CA LEU A 97 -10.91 10.61 -20.16
C LEU A 97 -12.25 11.32 -20.26
N ILE A 98 -12.26 12.60 -20.64
CA ILE A 98 -13.53 13.33 -20.76
C ILE A 98 -14.39 12.79 -21.90
N ARG A 99 -13.80 12.31 -23.01
CA ARG A 99 -14.55 11.63 -24.09
C ARG A 99 -15.20 10.34 -23.60
N TYR A 100 -14.51 9.58 -22.76
CA TYR A 100 -15.04 8.36 -22.17
C TYR A 100 -16.19 8.67 -21.20
N VAL A 101 -16.00 9.63 -20.28
CA VAL A 101 -17.03 10.06 -19.32
C VAL A 101 -18.29 10.62 -20.01
N LEU A 102 -18.14 11.15 -21.23
CA LEU A 102 -19.23 11.65 -22.06
C LEU A 102 -19.80 10.60 -23.04
N ASP A 103 -19.42 9.32 -22.90
CA ASP A 103 -19.83 8.21 -23.77
C ASP A 103 -19.54 8.44 -25.27
N VAL A 104 -18.55 9.29 -25.60
CA VAL A 104 -18.09 9.52 -26.99
C VAL A 104 -17.22 8.36 -27.46
N ILE A 105 -16.44 7.78 -26.55
CA ILE A 105 -15.66 6.56 -26.76
C ILE A 105 -16.07 5.53 -25.70
N SER A 106 -16.10 4.26 -26.07
CA SER A 106 -16.43 3.16 -25.17
C SER A 106 -15.21 2.44 -24.61
N GLU A 107 -14.01 2.76 -25.11
CA GLU A 107 -12.74 2.16 -24.71
C GLU A 107 -11.59 3.15 -24.95
N PHE A 108 -10.51 2.99 -24.19
CA PHE A 108 -9.32 3.81 -24.34
C PHE A 108 -8.35 3.21 -25.37
N PRO A 109 -7.56 4.05 -26.09
CA PRO A 109 -6.49 3.57 -26.96
C PRO A 109 -5.51 2.60 -26.27
N ALA A 110 -5.15 2.86 -25.01
CA ALA A 110 -4.31 1.97 -24.22
C ALA A 110 -4.90 0.56 -24.04
N SER A 111 -6.24 0.42 -24.10
CA SER A 111 -6.93 -0.87 -23.99
C SER A 111 -6.76 -1.78 -25.22
N GLN A 112 -6.34 -1.23 -26.36
CA GLN A 112 -6.11 -1.98 -27.61
C GLN A 112 -4.70 -2.54 -27.76
N LYS A 113 -3.76 -2.08 -26.91
CA LYS A 113 -2.47 -2.77 -26.76
C LYS A 113 -2.75 -4.11 -26.07
N PRO A 114 -1.94 -5.17 -26.28
CA PRO A 114 -2.04 -6.33 -25.42
C PRO A 114 -1.96 -5.78 -24.00
N THR A 115 -3.03 -5.96 -23.23
CA THR A 115 -3.00 -5.77 -21.80
C THR A 115 -1.71 -6.45 -21.34
N PRO A 116 -0.90 -5.87 -20.43
CA PRO A 116 -0.12 -6.76 -19.58
C PRO A 116 -1.18 -7.73 -19.05
N MET A 117 -1.18 -8.96 -19.59
CA MET A 117 -2.07 -10.04 -19.19
C MET A 117 -2.13 -9.93 -17.69
N PRO A 118 -3.31 -9.81 -17.04
CA PRO A 118 -3.37 -9.57 -15.61
C PRO A 118 -2.40 -10.55 -14.99
N THR A 119 -1.24 -10.02 -14.57
CA THR A 119 -0.16 -10.86 -14.08
C THR A 119 -0.85 -11.60 -12.96
N PRO A 120 -0.99 -12.95 -13.02
CA PRO A 120 -1.83 -13.68 -12.11
C PRO A 120 -1.49 -13.15 -10.73
N THR A 121 -2.48 -12.52 -10.06
CA THR A 121 -2.23 -11.69 -8.87
C THR A 121 -1.22 -12.43 -8.03
N PRO A 122 0.03 -11.93 -7.93
CA PRO A 122 1.10 -12.72 -7.38
C PRO A 122 0.64 -13.26 -6.04
N LYS A 123 0.68 -14.59 -5.87
CA LYS A 123 0.18 -15.22 -4.66
C LYS A 123 0.92 -14.58 -3.49
N GLN A 124 0.21 -13.78 -2.70
CA GLN A 124 0.81 -13.14 -1.53
C GLN A 124 1.22 -14.23 -0.55
N THR A 125 2.52 -14.31 -0.27
CA THR A 125 3.11 -15.27 0.69
C THR A 125 3.47 -14.61 2.01
N GLY A 126 3.54 -13.28 2.05
CA GLY A 126 3.72 -12.49 3.26
C GLY A 126 2.39 -12.06 3.89
N ASN A 127 2.51 -11.47 5.08
CA ASN A 127 1.40 -10.88 5.83
C ASN A 127 1.91 -9.68 6.65
N VAL A 128 2.57 -8.75 5.96
CA VAL A 128 2.81 -7.41 6.46
C VAL A 128 1.49 -6.64 6.36
N THR A 129 1.09 -6.04 7.47
CA THR A 129 -0.12 -5.21 7.58
C THR A 129 0.23 -3.94 8.33
N TYR A 130 -0.59 -2.90 8.18
CA TYR A 130 -0.34 -1.64 8.87
C TYR A 130 -1.62 -0.98 9.36
N THR A 131 -1.46 -0.05 10.29
CA THR A 131 -2.52 0.85 10.73
C THR A 131 -1.93 2.24 10.96
N ILE A 132 -2.54 3.26 10.37
CA ILE A 132 -2.15 4.65 10.61
C ILE A 132 -2.89 5.16 11.85
N VAL A 133 -2.16 5.70 12.82
CA VAL A 133 -2.74 6.41 13.96
C VAL A 133 -3.20 7.79 13.50
N LYS A 134 -4.50 7.94 13.25
CA LYS A 134 -5.12 9.20 12.81
C LYS A 134 -5.70 9.96 14.00
N ALA A 135 -5.54 11.28 14.03
CA ALA A 135 -6.18 12.15 15.02
C ALA A 135 -7.71 12.11 14.85
N GLN A 136 -8.47 12.25 15.95
CA GLN A 136 -9.94 12.22 15.91
C GLN A 136 -10.53 13.35 15.05
N ASN A 137 -9.92 14.54 15.09
CA ASN A 137 -10.29 15.71 14.30
C ASN A 137 -9.03 16.22 13.57
N PRO A 138 -8.69 15.66 12.41
CA PRO A 138 -7.42 15.95 11.76
C PRO A 138 -7.41 17.34 11.11
N THR A 139 -6.26 18.01 11.14
CA THR A 139 -6.02 19.23 10.36
C THR A 139 -5.86 18.92 8.88
N GLN A 140 -5.93 19.94 8.01
CA GLN A 140 -5.68 19.76 6.58
C GLN A 140 -4.28 19.20 6.29
N ASP A 141 -3.29 19.62 7.08
CA ASP A 141 -1.93 19.12 7.00
C ASP A 141 -1.84 17.62 7.34
N GLN A 142 -2.53 17.20 8.41
CA GLN A 142 -2.62 15.79 8.80
C GLN A 142 -3.35 14.96 7.76
N LEU A 143 -4.45 15.47 7.16
CA LEU A 143 -5.17 14.78 6.09
C LEU A 143 -4.29 14.55 4.85
N ASP A 144 -3.50 15.55 4.46
CA ASP A 144 -2.53 15.43 3.35
C ASP A 144 -1.42 14.42 3.69
N ALA A 145 -0.85 14.49 4.90
CA ALA A 145 0.15 13.53 5.35
C ALA A 145 -0.40 12.09 5.41
N TYR A 146 -1.60 11.88 5.97
CA TYR A 146 -2.21 10.56 6.03
C TYR A 146 -2.45 9.96 4.65
N ARG A 147 -2.89 10.76 3.67
CA ARG A 147 -3.05 10.29 2.29
C ARG A 147 -1.73 9.81 1.70
N ARG A 148 -0.67 10.61 1.81
CA ARG A 148 0.67 10.25 1.29
C ARG A 148 1.25 9.02 1.98
N ILE A 149 1.07 8.90 3.29
CA ILE A 149 1.51 7.73 4.05
C ILE A 149 0.74 6.48 3.64
N GLU A 150 -0.58 6.57 3.46
CA GLU A 150 -1.46 5.47 3.04
C GLU A 150 -0.99 4.93 1.68
N GLN A 151 -0.77 5.81 0.71
CA GLN A 151 -0.21 5.48 -0.62
C GLN A 151 1.15 4.76 -0.55
N ALA A 152 2.07 5.33 0.24
CA ALA A 152 3.41 4.79 0.41
C ALA A 152 3.37 3.39 1.03
N MET A 153 2.57 3.21 2.08
CA MET A 153 2.44 1.96 2.81
C MET A 153 1.69 0.88 2.02
N GLU A 154 0.64 1.22 1.28
CA GLU A 154 -0.07 0.27 0.41
C GLU A 154 0.86 -0.35 -0.62
N THR A 155 1.63 0.50 -1.32
CA THR A 155 2.62 0.06 -2.30
C THR A 155 3.70 -0.79 -1.63
N ALA A 156 4.29 -0.32 -0.54
CA ALA A 156 5.35 -1.05 0.17
C ALA A 156 4.87 -2.42 0.69
N VAL A 157 3.68 -2.47 1.30
CA VAL A 157 3.07 -3.71 1.79
C VAL A 157 2.74 -4.68 0.66
N TYR A 158 2.30 -4.18 -0.50
CA TYR A 158 2.09 -5.02 -1.67
C TYR A 158 3.38 -5.76 -2.08
N TYR A 159 4.51 -5.05 -2.22
CA TYR A 159 5.78 -5.68 -2.57
C TYR A 159 6.24 -6.68 -1.50
N TYR A 160 6.16 -6.29 -0.22
CA TYR A 160 6.53 -7.19 0.88
C TYR A 160 5.65 -8.45 0.91
N ASN A 161 4.34 -8.33 0.73
CA ASN A 161 3.43 -9.48 0.76
C ASN A 161 3.58 -10.37 -0.47
N THR A 162 3.96 -9.79 -1.61
CA THR A 162 4.18 -10.52 -2.86
C THR A 162 5.51 -11.28 -2.87
N TYR A 163 6.60 -10.63 -2.46
CA TYR A 163 7.96 -11.13 -2.69
C TYR A 163 8.65 -11.65 -1.42
N THR A 164 7.95 -11.69 -0.29
CA THR A 164 8.49 -12.21 0.97
C THR A 164 7.53 -13.19 1.64
N THR A 165 8.02 -13.90 2.66
CA THR A 165 7.18 -14.69 3.58
C THR A 165 7.05 -14.02 4.94
N ILE A 166 7.34 -12.72 5.02
CA ILE A 166 7.43 -11.97 6.27
C ILE A 166 6.02 -11.68 6.80
N THR A 167 5.82 -11.87 8.11
CA THR A 167 4.60 -11.45 8.82
C THR A 167 4.96 -10.38 9.84
N LYS A 168 4.29 -9.22 9.77
CA LYS A 168 4.50 -8.10 10.70
C LYS A 168 3.29 -7.18 10.68
N HIS A 169 2.76 -6.81 11.85
CA HIS A 169 1.87 -5.64 11.94
C HIS A 169 2.70 -4.40 12.27
N ILE A 170 2.41 -3.31 11.56
CA ILE A 170 3.12 -2.04 11.67
C ILE A 170 2.16 -0.93 12.11
N THR A 171 2.51 -0.24 13.18
CA THR A 171 1.82 0.99 13.61
C THR A 171 2.52 2.19 12.99
N VAL A 172 1.80 2.95 12.17
CA VAL A 172 2.36 4.11 11.45
C VAL A 172 1.86 5.40 12.08
N LEU A 173 2.78 6.34 12.30
CA LEU A 173 2.48 7.65 12.88
C LEU A 173 2.95 8.78 11.95
N TYR A 174 2.22 9.89 11.96
CA TYR A 174 2.68 11.17 11.40
C TYR A 174 3.21 12.05 12.55
N GLU A 175 4.52 12.28 12.55
CA GLU A 175 5.24 13.01 13.59
C GLU A 175 6.11 14.10 12.94
N PRO A 176 5.58 15.33 12.75
CA PRO A 176 6.27 16.41 12.03
C PRO A 176 7.64 16.80 12.58
N SER A 177 7.96 16.40 13.82
CA SER A 177 9.26 16.63 14.45
C SER A 177 10.35 15.67 13.96
N VAL A 178 9.99 14.58 13.29
CA VAL A 178 10.91 13.63 12.66
C VAL A 178 11.45 14.24 11.36
N PRO A 179 12.77 14.36 11.16
CA PRO A 179 13.33 14.98 9.94
C PRO A 179 12.99 14.25 8.64
N THR A 180 12.83 12.92 8.70
CA THR A 180 12.64 12.01 7.57
C THR A 180 11.51 11.01 7.87
N ALA A 181 11.81 9.72 7.90
CA ALA A 181 11.04 8.67 8.54
C ALA A 181 11.97 7.82 9.42
N ASP A 182 11.41 7.09 10.37
CA ASP A 182 12.15 6.09 11.16
C ASP A 182 11.29 4.88 11.55
N GLY A 183 11.82 3.70 11.26
CA GLY A 183 11.27 2.39 11.57
C GLY A 183 11.97 1.76 12.77
N ASN A 184 11.20 1.09 13.61
CA ASN A 184 11.69 0.47 14.83
C ASN A 184 11.27 -1.00 14.93
N ILE A 185 12.14 -1.83 15.52
CA ILE A 185 11.91 -3.28 15.67
C ILE A 185 10.61 -3.63 16.41
N ASN A 186 10.13 -2.73 17.28
CA ASN A 186 8.84 -2.87 17.96
C ASN A 186 7.62 -2.83 17.01
N GLY A 187 7.83 -2.54 15.71
CA GLY A 187 6.76 -2.46 14.71
C GLY A 187 6.18 -1.05 14.54
N THR A 188 6.88 0.01 14.96
CA THR A 188 6.45 1.38 14.66
C THR A 188 7.23 1.98 13.49
N ILE A 189 6.54 2.72 12.62
CA ILE A 189 7.16 3.63 11.65
C ILE A 189 6.62 5.03 11.91
N ARG A 190 7.50 6.02 11.99
CA ARG A 190 7.12 7.44 12.07
C ARG A 190 7.53 8.12 10.78
N PHE A 191 6.60 8.79 10.11
CA PHE A 191 6.89 9.72 9.02
C PHE A 191 6.80 11.14 9.53
N GLY A 192 7.80 11.97 9.23
CA GLY A 192 7.76 13.39 9.55
C GLY A 192 7.68 14.25 8.29
N ASN A 193 8.82 14.51 7.64
CA ASN A 193 8.80 15.34 6.44
C ASN A 193 8.06 14.66 5.27
N LYS A 194 7.10 15.37 4.68
CA LYS A 194 6.25 14.87 3.58
C LYS A 194 7.03 14.45 2.33
N SER A 195 8.22 15.00 2.07
CA SER A 195 9.06 14.56 0.95
C SER A 195 9.52 13.10 1.08
N TYR A 196 9.48 12.55 2.30
CA TYR A 196 9.85 11.16 2.59
C TYR A 196 8.62 10.22 2.66
N MET A 197 7.40 10.72 2.50
CA MET A 197 6.18 9.91 2.46
C MET A 197 5.98 9.30 1.07
N ASN A 198 6.90 8.43 0.68
CA ASN A 198 6.88 7.70 -0.60
C ASN A 198 7.19 6.22 -0.35
N HIS A 199 6.86 5.37 -1.33
CA HIS A 199 6.95 3.92 -1.18
C HIS A 199 8.39 3.42 -0.99
N VAL A 200 9.40 4.08 -1.57
CA VAL A 200 10.81 3.70 -1.40
C VAL A 200 11.24 3.85 0.06
N THR A 201 10.96 5.02 0.66
CA THR A 201 11.17 5.24 2.09
C THR A 201 10.36 4.25 2.92
N ALA A 202 9.09 4.02 2.60
CA ALA A 202 8.26 3.08 3.36
C ALA A 202 8.84 1.65 3.34
N MET A 203 9.30 1.17 2.18
CA MET A 203 9.94 -0.15 2.06
C MET A 203 11.21 -0.25 2.91
N HIS A 204 12.04 0.80 2.89
CA HIS A 204 13.22 0.93 3.74
C HIS A 204 12.87 0.87 5.23
N GLU A 205 11.88 1.65 5.68
CA GLU A 205 11.45 1.65 7.08
C GLU A 205 10.82 0.32 7.50
N ILE A 206 10.09 -0.38 6.61
CA ILE A 206 9.60 -1.74 6.88
C ILE A 206 10.78 -2.68 7.16
N ALA A 207 11.89 -2.57 6.41
CA ALA A 207 13.10 -3.37 6.62
C ALA A 207 13.63 -3.19 8.06
N HIS A 208 13.63 -1.95 8.56
CA HIS A 208 13.99 -1.66 9.95
C HIS A 208 13.03 -2.28 10.96
N THR A 209 11.72 -2.34 10.67
CA THR A 209 10.76 -3.00 11.59
C THR A 209 10.94 -4.51 11.68
N VAL A 210 11.62 -5.13 10.70
CA VAL A 210 11.79 -6.58 10.61
C VAL A 210 13.19 -7.05 10.94
N GLY A 211 14.14 -6.16 11.23
CA GLY A 211 15.43 -6.51 11.82
C GLY A 211 16.65 -5.81 11.25
N VAL A 212 16.53 -5.17 10.08
CA VAL A 212 17.64 -4.46 9.43
C VAL A 212 18.05 -3.28 10.30
N GLY A 213 19.31 -3.18 10.70
CA GLY A 213 19.81 -2.07 11.55
C GLY A 213 19.31 -2.02 13.00
N THR A 214 18.23 -2.74 13.33
CA THR A 214 17.51 -2.61 14.61
C THR A 214 17.54 -3.89 15.45
N SER A 215 17.73 -5.06 14.84
CA SER A 215 17.84 -6.32 15.57
C SER A 215 19.20 -6.43 16.29
N GLY A 216 19.23 -7.17 17.39
CA GLY A 216 20.49 -7.50 18.06
C GLY A 216 21.44 -8.34 17.19
N ALA A 217 20.88 -9.16 16.29
CA ALA A 217 21.65 -10.00 15.37
C ALA A 217 22.35 -9.19 14.26
N TRP A 218 21.76 -8.07 13.82
CA TRP A 218 22.28 -7.22 12.74
C TRP A 218 23.77 -6.92 12.88
N ARG A 219 24.19 -6.42 14.05
CA ARG A 219 25.57 -5.99 14.29
C ARG A 219 26.57 -7.14 14.20
N ASN A 220 26.16 -8.37 14.53
CA ASN A 220 27.02 -9.54 14.42
C ASN A 220 27.19 -9.99 12.97
N LEU A 221 26.25 -9.63 12.10
CA LEU A 221 26.26 -9.94 10.68
C LEU A 221 26.99 -8.87 9.87
N ILE A 222 27.34 -7.73 10.44
CA ILE A 222 28.18 -6.72 9.79
C ILE A 222 29.62 -6.86 10.29
N VAL A 223 30.50 -7.42 9.45
CA VAL A 223 31.92 -7.61 9.75
C VAL A 223 32.75 -6.79 8.75
N ASN A 224 33.50 -5.80 9.25
CA ASN A 224 34.33 -4.90 8.42
C ASN A 224 33.55 -4.24 7.26
N GLY A 225 32.31 -3.81 7.51
CA GLY A 225 31.44 -3.16 6.52
C GLY A 225 30.81 -4.10 5.50
N VAL A 226 30.87 -5.42 5.74
CA VAL A 226 30.27 -6.46 4.89
C VAL A 226 29.20 -7.20 5.67
N TYR A 227 28.03 -7.38 5.07
CA TYR A 227 27.02 -8.29 5.58
C TYR A 227 27.43 -9.74 5.29
N VAL A 228 27.63 -10.54 6.34
CA VAL A 228 28.17 -11.91 6.24
C VAL A 228 27.10 -13.00 6.39
N GLY A 229 25.83 -12.64 6.44
CA GLY A 229 24.73 -13.62 6.42
C GLY A 229 24.73 -14.42 5.12
N LYS A 230 24.56 -15.74 5.26
CA LYS A 230 24.69 -16.70 4.15
C LYS A 230 23.61 -16.45 3.10
N HIS A 231 22.36 -16.37 3.55
CA HIS A 231 21.21 -16.35 2.65
C HIS A 231 21.12 -15.05 1.88
N ALA A 232 21.30 -13.89 2.53
CA ALA A 232 21.27 -12.61 1.82
C ALA A 232 22.45 -12.46 0.84
N THR A 233 23.63 -13.00 1.19
CA THR A 233 24.78 -13.02 0.28
C THR A 233 24.52 -13.91 -0.94
N GLU A 234 23.95 -15.10 -0.74
CA GLU A 234 23.53 -16.00 -1.83
C GLU A 234 22.47 -15.35 -2.73
N GLU A 235 21.49 -14.67 -2.14
CA GLU A 235 20.43 -13.96 -2.87
C GLU A 235 20.99 -12.83 -3.74
N LEU A 236 21.90 -12.00 -3.21
CA LEU A 236 22.55 -10.94 -3.99
C LEU A 236 23.28 -11.50 -5.21
N ARG A 237 24.01 -12.60 -5.03
CA ARG A 237 24.75 -13.25 -6.13
C ARG A 237 23.80 -13.85 -7.16
N ALA A 238 22.64 -14.35 -6.75
CA ALA A 238 21.61 -14.84 -7.66
C ALA A 238 20.97 -13.70 -8.47
N ILE A 239 20.71 -12.54 -7.84
CA ILE A 239 20.18 -11.34 -8.49
C ILE A 239 21.17 -10.81 -9.54
N THR A 240 22.43 -10.67 -9.15
CA THR A 240 23.47 -10.03 -9.99
C THR A 240 24.09 -10.97 -11.02
N GLY A 241 23.98 -12.30 -10.82
CA GLY A 241 24.71 -13.29 -11.60
C GLY A 241 26.22 -13.30 -11.32
N ASP A 242 26.71 -12.54 -10.34
CA ASP A 242 28.12 -12.46 -9.97
C ASP A 242 28.39 -13.20 -8.67
N SER A 243 29.15 -14.30 -8.75
CA SER A 243 29.55 -15.10 -7.58
C SER A 243 30.43 -14.35 -6.57
N ASN A 244 31.04 -13.23 -6.98
CA ASN A 244 31.90 -12.40 -6.14
C ASN A 244 31.16 -11.18 -5.57
N ALA A 245 29.87 -10.99 -5.86
CA ALA A 245 29.10 -9.89 -5.31
C ALA A 245 29.13 -9.90 -3.78
N VAL A 246 29.28 -8.70 -3.20
CA VAL A 246 29.41 -8.48 -1.75
C VAL A 246 28.30 -7.55 -1.29
N LEU A 247 27.49 -8.04 -0.36
CA LEU A 247 26.49 -7.22 0.31
C LEU A 247 27.19 -6.40 1.39
N LYS A 248 27.15 -5.08 1.27
CA LYS A 248 27.73 -4.14 2.21
C LYS A 248 26.69 -3.68 3.21
N GLY A 249 27.15 -3.21 4.35
CA GLY A 249 26.29 -2.58 5.33
C GLY A 249 27.05 -1.89 6.43
N ASP A 250 26.31 -1.09 7.19
CA ASP A 250 26.81 -0.33 8.33
C ASP A 250 25.97 -0.59 9.58
N GLY A 251 26.00 0.32 10.56
CA GLY A 251 25.25 0.17 11.80
C GLY A 251 23.73 0.09 11.61
N GLN A 252 23.19 0.56 10.48
CA GLN A 252 21.75 0.66 10.23
C GLN A 252 21.35 0.16 8.83
N HIS A 253 22.18 0.39 7.82
CA HIS A 253 21.80 0.26 6.41
C HIS A 253 22.58 -0.85 5.70
N PHE A 254 22.09 -1.25 4.52
CA PHE A 254 22.82 -2.12 3.60
C PHE A 254 22.79 -1.59 2.18
N TRP A 255 23.70 -2.08 1.34
CA TRP A 255 23.71 -1.83 -0.09
C TRP A 255 24.44 -2.96 -0.82
N PRO A 256 24.10 -3.28 -2.09
CA PRO A 256 23.06 -2.65 -2.91
C PRO A 256 21.62 -3.04 -2.48
N TYR A 257 20.62 -2.39 -3.09
CA TYR A 257 19.18 -2.62 -2.87
C TYR A 257 18.67 -2.33 -1.45
N GLY A 258 19.37 -1.47 -0.71
CA GLY A 258 18.94 -1.01 0.61
C GLY A 258 17.76 -0.04 0.58
N LEU A 259 17.54 0.61 -0.57
CA LEU A 259 16.57 1.68 -0.74
C LEU A 259 16.81 2.83 0.24
N ASN A 260 18.09 3.13 0.52
CA ASN A 260 18.48 4.15 1.51
C ASN A 260 18.16 5.57 1.02
N TYR A 261 18.04 5.72 -0.30
CA TYR A 261 17.63 6.95 -0.96
C TYR A 261 16.64 6.63 -2.08
N VAL A 262 15.73 7.58 -2.36
CA VAL A 262 14.73 7.43 -3.44
C VAL A 262 15.36 7.14 -4.80
N HIS A 263 16.52 7.73 -5.08
CA HIS A 263 17.24 7.52 -6.35
C HIS A 263 17.87 6.13 -6.48
N GLU A 264 17.87 5.29 -5.43
CA GLU A 264 18.30 3.88 -5.54
C GLU A 264 17.21 2.99 -6.18
N ALA A 265 15.96 3.48 -6.28
CA ALA A 265 14.87 2.80 -6.96
C ALA A 265 14.72 3.34 -8.38
N GLU A 266 15.51 2.82 -9.32
CA GLU A 266 15.46 3.22 -10.73
C GLU A 266 14.43 2.38 -11.53
N SER A 267 14.05 1.22 -11.00
CA SER A 267 13.12 0.29 -11.62
C SER A 267 12.27 -0.48 -10.60
N GLU A 268 11.17 -1.07 -11.05
CA GLU A 268 10.37 -2.02 -10.25
C GLU A 268 11.24 -3.19 -9.73
N GLU A 269 12.21 -3.64 -10.52
CA GLU A 269 13.11 -4.73 -10.15
C GLU A 269 13.97 -4.40 -8.92
N ASP A 270 14.30 -3.12 -8.67
CA ASP A 270 15.01 -2.69 -7.46
C ASP A 270 14.16 -2.85 -6.20
N LEU A 271 12.85 -2.58 -6.31
CA LEU A 271 11.89 -2.78 -5.22
C LEU A 271 11.71 -4.27 -4.92
N ILE A 272 11.63 -5.10 -5.96
CA ILE A 272 11.55 -6.57 -5.84
C ILE A 272 12.83 -7.12 -5.17
N ASN A 273 14.00 -6.68 -5.63
CA ASN A 273 15.29 -7.14 -5.12
C ASN A 273 15.53 -6.71 -3.67
N HIS A 274 15.06 -5.53 -3.27
CA HIS A 274 15.01 -5.14 -1.86
C HIS A 274 14.23 -6.18 -1.03
N CYS A 275 12.99 -6.51 -1.43
CA CYS A 275 12.18 -7.50 -0.73
C CYS A 275 12.85 -8.88 -0.67
N ARG A 276 13.44 -9.34 -1.78
CA ARG A 276 14.16 -10.62 -1.84
C ARG A 276 15.32 -10.66 -0.86
N ILE A 277 16.14 -9.61 -0.83
CA ILE A 277 17.28 -9.51 0.10
C ILE A 277 16.80 -9.45 1.55
N VAL A 278 15.83 -8.60 1.89
CA VAL A 278 15.31 -8.51 3.26
C VAL A 278 14.70 -9.85 3.72
N ASN A 279 13.98 -10.55 2.84
CA ASN A 279 13.45 -11.88 3.11
C ASN A 279 14.55 -12.93 3.33
N ALA A 280 15.66 -12.83 2.61
CA ALA A 280 16.83 -13.69 2.82
C ALA A 280 17.55 -13.35 4.14
N MET A 281 17.68 -12.07 4.48
CA MET A 281 18.25 -11.65 5.76
C MET A 281 17.43 -12.18 6.96
N LYS A 282 16.10 -12.27 6.85
CA LYS A 282 15.28 -12.93 7.89
C LYS A 282 15.66 -14.38 8.12
N LYS A 283 16.12 -15.10 7.09
CA LYS A 283 16.63 -16.47 7.23
C LYS A 283 18.01 -16.51 7.90
N ASP A 284 18.78 -15.41 7.78
CA ASP A 284 20.05 -15.22 8.49
C ASP A 284 19.88 -14.84 9.98
N GLY A 285 18.64 -14.65 10.44
CA GLY A 285 18.32 -14.54 11.86
C GLY A 285 18.23 -13.12 12.41
N ILE A 286 18.10 -12.10 11.56
CA ILE A 286 17.67 -10.76 11.97
C ILE A 286 16.16 -10.70 12.20
#